data_AF-A0A965Z2C6-F1
#
_entry.id   AF-A0A965Z2C6-F1
#
_cell.length_a   1.000
_cell.length_b   1.000
_cell.length_c   1.000
_cell.angle_alpha   90.00
_cell.angle_beta   90.00
_cell.angle_gamma   90.00
#
_symmetry.space_group_name_H-M   'P 1'
#
loop_
_entity.id
_entity.type
_entity.pdbx_description
1 polymer ?
#
loop_
_entity_poly.entity_id
_entity_poly.type
_entity_poly.pdbx_seq_one_letter_code
_entity_poly.pdbx_strand_id
1 'polypeptide(L)'
;MKSISCGLGILVLACGLAWSETVPVYDVGVEPDSANKKVTVTYRMAETNGGVANVAVDISSDAGDTWAVPANTFYPGSDVGPGIPADGSLRQFVWDARADWNDQYSTQMLVRINATAAEAQGGIFYVSGSQLFRMNLDGSANTLVSDGLPKSCFLTTDETRNRLLFSTWYSGSAVWTYNTVQGGAASSFLNGPGYSGGQGIAYDPATATIFAGLYYNGLYAYNESSAQGWQRIVSASALSPMIGQRGQIEVDPAHRHVYFRSAYNGTCDQCRWIWRVDYTGSNLTQIVRANGGDAMTLDLANGKIYFSDDPNNSTIYRCNLDGSGLETVLTIPAPYVFCVTLKLDVANNKMYMCLIDNFVTWENRAIARANLDGSDCEILRAYSGTGEGFAFGLFLR
;
A
#
# COMPACT_ATOMS: atom_id res chain seq x y z
N MET A 1 6.24 -53.83 3.74
CA MET A 1 5.67 -53.73 5.10
C MET A 1 4.56 -52.67 5.04
N LYS A 2 3.31 -53.13 5.14
CA LYS A 2 2.01 -52.43 5.34
C LYS A 2 1.68 -51.08 4.65
N SER A 3 0.98 -51.20 3.53
CA SER A 3 -0.37 -50.68 3.17
C SER A 3 -1.11 -49.58 3.98
N ILE A 4 -1.75 -48.70 3.20
CA ILE A 4 -3.16 -48.20 3.25
C ILE A 4 -3.47 -46.83 3.91
N SER A 5 -4.15 -46.02 3.07
CA SER A 5 -5.13 -44.94 3.29
C SER A 5 -4.70 -43.69 4.06
N CYS A 6 -4.73 -42.55 3.38
CA CYS A 6 -5.22 -41.31 3.98
C CYS A 6 -6.61 -41.05 3.41
N GLY A 7 -7.64 -41.36 4.20
CA GLY A 7 -8.92 -40.68 4.06
C GLY A 7 -8.69 -39.23 4.48
N LEU A 8 -8.73 -38.31 3.51
CA LEU A 8 -8.82 -36.89 3.83
C LEU A 8 -10.23 -36.65 4.41
N GLY A 9 -10.29 -36.46 5.73
CA GLY A 9 -11.40 -35.75 6.34
C GLY A 9 -11.30 -34.29 5.93
N ILE A 10 -12.03 -33.92 4.88
CA ILE A 10 -12.23 -32.52 4.50
C ILE A 10 -13.15 -31.90 5.55
N LEU A 11 -12.59 -31.07 6.44
CA LEU A 11 -13.37 -30.20 7.30
C LEU A 11 -13.39 -28.81 6.64
N VAL A 12 -14.45 -28.52 5.88
CA VAL A 12 -14.75 -27.15 5.44
C VAL A 12 -15.37 -26.41 6.63
N LEU A 13 -14.55 -25.69 7.38
CA LEU A 13 -15.03 -24.70 8.33
C LEU A 13 -15.18 -23.37 7.58
N ALA A 14 -16.38 -23.12 7.07
CA ALA A 14 -16.82 -21.76 6.78
C ALA A 14 -17.12 -21.06 8.12
N CYS A 15 -16.08 -20.49 8.72
CA CYS A 15 -16.18 -19.66 9.90
C CYS A 15 -16.19 -18.19 9.45
N GLY A 16 -17.38 -17.60 9.39
CA GLY A 16 -17.53 -16.16 9.22
C GLY A 16 -17.16 -15.45 10.52
N LEU A 17 -16.34 -14.41 10.40
CA LEU A 17 -16.33 -13.19 11.22
C LEU A 17 -15.32 -12.20 10.62
N ALA A 18 -15.65 -11.64 9.46
CA ALA A 18 -15.19 -10.35 8.96
C ALA A 18 -16.09 -9.98 7.77
N TRP A 19 -16.77 -8.84 7.83
CA TRP A 19 -17.74 -8.39 6.82
C TRP A 19 -17.05 -7.84 5.56
N SER A 20 -16.32 -8.73 4.88
CA SER A 20 -16.27 -8.76 3.42
C SER A 20 -17.43 -9.63 2.96
N GLU A 21 -18.13 -9.31 1.87
CA GLU A 21 -19.02 -10.30 1.26
C GLU A 21 -18.15 -11.51 0.87
N THR A 22 -18.29 -12.58 1.65
CA THR A 22 -17.56 -13.83 1.42
C THR A 22 -18.18 -14.48 0.20
N VAL A 23 -17.36 -14.77 -0.81
CA VAL A 23 -17.81 -15.52 -1.97
C VAL A 23 -17.76 -17.00 -1.61
N PRO A 24 -18.90 -17.73 -1.70
CA PRO A 24 -18.91 -19.16 -1.42
C PRO A 24 -17.89 -19.92 -2.27
N VAL A 25 -16.96 -20.61 -1.61
CA VAL A 25 -16.02 -21.54 -2.23
C VAL A 25 -16.52 -22.96 -2.03
N TYR A 26 -16.51 -23.78 -3.08
CA TYR A 26 -16.99 -25.15 -3.08
C TYR A 26 -16.22 -26.01 -4.09
N ASP A 27 -16.48 -27.32 -4.10
CA ASP A 27 -15.84 -28.28 -5.03
C ASP A 27 -14.30 -28.21 -5.01
N VAL A 28 -13.73 -28.20 -3.79
CA VAL A 28 -12.29 -28.08 -3.58
C VAL A 28 -11.61 -29.43 -3.74
N GLY A 29 -10.65 -29.52 -4.66
CA GLY A 29 -9.79 -30.67 -4.88
C GLY A 29 -8.33 -30.32 -4.61
N VAL A 30 -7.56 -31.25 -4.05
CA VAL A 30 -6.14 -31.07 -3.75
C VAL A 30 -5.35 -32.26 -4.30
N GLU A 31 -4.33 -31.97 -5.11
CA GLU A 31 -3.46 -32.95 -5.75
C GLU A 31 -1.98 -32.60 -5.47
N PRO A 32 -1.36 -33.23 -4.45
CA PRO A 32 0.05 -33.02 -4.16
C PRO A 32 0.96 -33.83 -5.09
N ASP A 33 2.02 -33.18 -5.59
CA ASP A 33 3.12 -33.79 -6.33
C ASP A 33 4.38 -33.77 -5.45
N SER A 34 4.60 -34.86 -4.74
CA SER A 34 5.73 -35.01 -3.82
C SER A 34 7.08 -35.09 -4.53
N ALA A 35 7.12 -35.54 -5.79
CA ALA A 35 8.36 -35.64 -6.56
C ALA A 35 8.87 -34.25 -6.97
N ASN A 36 7.96 -33.34 -7.31
CA ASN A 36 8.29 -31.98 -7.71
C ASN A 36 8.07 -30.93 -6.61
N LYS A 37 7.62 -31.37 -5.41
CA LYS A 37 7.29 -30.51 -4.26
C LYS A 37 6.30 -29.40 -4.63
N LYS A 38 5.25 -29.76 -5.37
CA LYS A 38 4.16 -28.86 -5.78
C LYS A 38 2.83 -29.33 -5.21
N VAL A 39 1.87 -28.42 -5.11
CA VAL A 39 0.49 -28.76 -4.76
C VAL A 39 -0.45 -28.05 -5.73
N THR A 40 -1.21 -28.83 -6.49
CA THR A 40 -2.30 -28.32 -7.34
C THR A 40 -3.58 -28.32 -6.52
N VAL A 41 -4.31 -27.22 -6.54
CA VAL A 41 -5.61 -27.09 -5.88
C VAL A 41 -6.62 -26.59 -6.90
N THR A 42 -7.73 -27.31 -7.04
CA THR A 42 -8.87 -26.89 -7.84
C THR A 42 -10.00 -26.43 -6.93
N TYR A 43 -10.77 -25.46 -7.36
CA TYR A 43 -11.92 -24.97 -6.60
C TYR A 43 -12.94 -24.32 -7.51
N ARG A 44 -14.15 -24.12 -7.00
CA ARG A 44 -15.18 -23.28 -7.61
C ARG A 44 -15.58 -22.20 -6.64
N MET A 45 -16.01 -21.08 -7.19
CA MET A 45 -16.61 -20.00 -6.43
C MET A 45 -17.66 -19.30 -7.27
N ALA A 46 -18.72 -18.81 -6.63
CA ALA A 46 -19.81 -18.14 -7.33
C ALA A 46 -20.36 -16.99 -6.50
N GLU A 47 -20.47 -15.81 -7.11
CA GLU A 47 -21.31 -14.72 -6.60
C GLU A 47 -22.71 -14.82 -7.20
N THR A 48 -23.72 -14.41 -6.44
CA THR A 48 -25.13 -14.38 -6.91
C THR A 48 -25.29 -13.56 -8.21
N ASN A 49 -24.42 -12.57 -8.42
CA ASN A 49 -24.48 -11.65 -9.56
C ASN A 49 -23.46 -11.97 -10.67
N GLY A 50 -22.63 -13.02 -10.52
CA GLY A 50 -21.62 -13.39 -11.51
C GLY A 50 -20.45 -12.40 -11.65
N GLY A 51 -20.02 -11.79 -10.54
CA GLY A 51 -18.90 -10.85 -10.50
C GLY A 51 -17.52 -11.50 -10.42
N VAL A 52 -16.57 -10.79 -9.84
CA VAL A 52 -15.19 -11.24 -9.65
C VAL A 52 -14.85 -11.24 -8.16
N ALA A 53 -13.99 -12.17 -7.75
CA ALA A 53 -13.53 -12.31 -6.37
C ALA A 53 -12.00 -12.19 -6.29
N ASN A 54 -11.52 -11.86 -5.10
CA ASN A 54 -10.13 -12.02 -4.72
C ASN A 54 -9.97 -13.30 -3.93
N VAL A 55 -9.02 -14.13 -4.37
CA VAL A 55 -8.77 -15.45 -3.85
C VAL A 55 -7.46 -15.44 -3.08
N ALA A 56 -7.55 -15.63 -1.78
CA ALA A 56 -6.43 -15.80 -0.87
C ALA A 56 -6.27 -17.26 -0.48
N VAL A 57 -5.03 -17.69 -0.25
CA VAL A 57 -4.71 -19.07 0.14
C VAL A 57 -3.92 -19.06 1.44
N ASP A 58 -4.43 -19.81 2.41
CA ASP A 58 -3.75 -20.09 3.67
C ASP A 58 -3.41 -21.57 3.76
N ILE A 59 -2.24 -21.89 4.31
CA ILE A 59 -1.77 -23.25 4.52
C ILE A 59 -1.49 -23.46 6.00
N SER A 60 -1.97 -24.58 6.53
CA SER A 60 -1.71 -25.03 7.90
C SER A 60 -0.87 -26.29 7.86
N SER A 61 0.04 -26.44 8.83
CA SER A 61 0.81 -27.66 9.08
C SER A 61 0.39 -28.40 10.35
N ASP A 62 -0.64 -27.93 11.05
CA ASP A 62 -1.05 -28.36 12.40
C ASP A 62 -2.57 -28.57 12.49
N ALA A 63 -3.15 -29.17 11.46
CA ALA A 63 -4.59 -29.50 11.39
C ALA A 63 -5.53 -28.29 11.55
N GLY A 64 -5.05 -27.10 11.23
CA GLY A 64 -5.82 -25.86 11.23
C GLY A 64 -5.73 -25.06 12.53
N ASP A 65 -4.94 -25.52 13.51
CA ASP A 65 -4.69 -24.76 14.75
C ASP A 65 -4.01 -23.41 14.43
N THR A 66 -3.06 -23.40 13.50
CA THR A 66 -2.45 -22.20 12.93
C THR A 66 -2.40 -22.26 11.40
N TRP A 67 -2.32 -21.08 10.77
CA TRP A 67 -2.25 -20.91 9.31
C TRP A 67 -0.94 -20.22 8.92
N ALA A 68 0.17 -20.74 9.45
CA ALA A 68 1.48 -20.08 9.42
C ALA A 68 2.43 -20.61 8.32
N VAL A 69 2.02 -21.62 7.55
CA VAL A 69 2.85 -22.12 6.44
C VAL A 69 2.83 -21.07 5.32
N PRO A 70 3.98 -20.53 4.90
CA PRO A 70 4.02 -19.53 3.85
C PRO A 70 3.50 -20.12 2.52
N ALA A 71 2.65 -19.37 1.82
CA ALA A 71 2.12 -19.76 0.51
C ALA A 71 2.10 -18.55 -0.42
N ASN A 72 3.28 -18.12 -0.86
CA ASN A 72 3.50 -16.87 -1.59
C ASN A 72 3.89 -17.12 -3.06
N THR A 73 4.35 -18.32 -3.40
CA THR A 73 4.91 -18.66 -4.71
C THR A 73 3.96 -19.58 -5.48
N PHE A 74 3.34 -19.05 -6.53
CA PHE A 74 2.41 -19.79 -7.40
C PHE A 74 2.93 -19.84 -8.85
N TYR A 75 2.66 -20.93 -9.56
CA TYR A 75 3.03 -21.06 -10.97
C TYR A 75 2.15 -20.17 -11.87
N PRO A 76 2.66 -19.73 -13.04
CA PRO A 76 1.88 -18.96 -14.01
C PRO A 76 0.57 -19.65 -14.39
N GLY A 77 -0.52 -18.87 -14.46
CA GLY A 77 -1.87 -19.38 -14.74
C GLY A 77 -2.64 -19.86 -13.50
N SER A 78 -2.10 -19.62 -12.30
CA SER A 78 -2.83 -19.84 -11.05
C SER A 78 -3.87 -18.75 -10.81
N ASP A 79 -5.11 -19.16 -10.58
CA ASP A 79 -6.24 -18.33 -10.17
C ASP A 79 -6.15 -18.01 -8.66
N VAL A 80 -5.12 -17.27 -8.25
CA VAL A 80 -4.94 -16.74 -6.89
C VAL A 80 -4.64 -15.26 -7.00
N GLY A 81 -5.16 -14.47 -6.08
CA GLY A 81 -5.15 -13.02 -6.18
C GLY A 81 -6.51 -12.49 -6.67
N PRO A 82 -6.54 -11.29 -7.25
CA PRO A 82 -7.73 -10.49 -7.43
C PRO A 82 -8.37 -10.69 -8.79
N GLY A 83 -9.62 -10.25 -8.93
CA GLY A 83 -10.29 -10.19 -10.22
C GLY A 83 -10.56 -11.57 -10.85
N ILE A 84 -10.54 -12.63 -10.04
CA ILE A 84 -10.79 -13.99 -10.50
C ILE A 84 -12.31 -14.13 -10.69
N PRO A 85 -12.81 -14.54 -11.87
CA PRO A 85 -14.25 -14.55 -12.08
C PRO A 85 -14.95 -15.59 -11.18
N ALA A 86 -15.98 -15.12 -10.48
CA ALA A 86 -16.79 -15.88 -9.54
C ALA A 86 -18.11 -16.28 -10.21
N ASP A 87 -18.00 -17.00 -11.33
CA ASP A 87 -19.07 -17.44 -12.22
C ASP A 87 -19.44 -18.93 -12.04
N GLY A 88 -18.86 -19.60 -11.05
CA GLY A 88 -19.05 -21.04 -10.79
C GLY A 88 -18.21 -21.96 -11.69
N SER A 89 -17.39 -21.42 -12.59
CA SER A 89 -16.45 -22.23 -13.38
C SER A 89 -15.34 -22.83 -12.50
N LEU A 90 -14.71 -23.90 -12.99
CA LEU A 90 -13.61 -24.56 -12.28
C LEU A 90 -12.36 -23.71 -12.41
N ARG A 91 -11.77 -23.38 -11.26
CA ARG A 91 -10.53 -22.61 -11.11
C ARG A 91 -9.43 -23.48 -10.54
N GLN A 92 -8.19 -23.05 -10.72
CA GLN A 92 -7.04 -23.77 -10.15
C GLN A 92 -5.90 -22.86 -9.74
N PHE A 93 -5.11 -23.30 -8.76
CA PHE A 93 -3.79 -22.77 -8.52
C PHE A 93 -2.78 -23.88 -8.26
N VAL A 94 -1.51 -23.59 -8.57
CA VAL A 94 -0.40 -24.51 -8.34
C VAL A 94 0.62 -23.82 -7.46
N TRP A 95 0.74 -24.30 -6.22
CA TRP A 95 1.66 -23.79 -5.20
C TRP A 95 3.04 -24.44 -5.33
N ASP A 96 4.11 -23.63 -5.34
CA ASP A 96 5.50 -24.09 -5.24
C ASP A 96 5.92 -24.22 -3.77
N ALA A 97 5.55 -25.34 -3.15
CA ALA A 97 5.89 -25.62 -1.76
C ALA A 97 7.41 -25.71 -1.51
N ARG A 98 8.21 -25.99 -2.54
CA ARG A 98 9.68 -25.95 -2.45
C ARG A 98 10.19 -24.53 -2.34
N ALA A 99 9.58 -23.55 -2.99
CA ALA A 99 10.01 -22.16 -2.84
C ALA A 99 9.67 -21.63 -1.44
N ASP A 100 8.49 -21.97 -0.91
CA ASP A 100 7.96 -21.33 0.30
C ASP A 100 8.22 -22.12 1.61
N TRP A 101 8.33 -23.45 1.53
CA TRP A 101 8.36 -24.32 2.71
C TRP A 101 9.25 -25.55 2.52
N ASN A 102 10.42 -25.34 1.92
CA ASN A 102 11.35 -26.42 1.61
C ASN A 102 11.84 -27.18 2.85
N ASP A 103 12.07 -28.49 2.67
CA ASP A 103 12.67 -29.39 3.67
C ASP A 103 11.93 -29.44 5.01
N GLN A 104 10.65 -29.06 5.00
CA GLN A 104 9.70 -29.24 6.08
C GLN A 104 8.69 -30.35 5.71
N TYR A 105 8.05 -30.93 6.72
CA TYR A 105 7.07 -31.99 6.53
C TYR A 105 6.00 -31.95 7.63
N SER A 106 4.75 -32.16 7.25
CA SER A 106 3.66 -32.44 8.18
C SER A 106 2.67 -33.43 7.57
N THR A 107 2.05 -34.23 8.44
CA THR A 107 0.92 -35.09 8.09
C THR A 107 -0.44 -34.42 8.31
N GLN A 108 -0.44 -33.21 8.86
CA GLN A 108 -1.62 -32.46 9.26
C GLN A 108 -1.84 -31.24 8.36
N MET A 109 -1.41 -31.33 7.09
CA MET A 109 -1.50 -30.22 6.15
C MET A 109 -2.96 -29.93 5.80
N LEU A 110 -3.37 -28.67 5.89
CA LEU A 110 -4.66 -28.18 5.39
C LEU A 110 -4.46 -26.98 4.47
N VAL A 111 -5.38 -26.84 3.51
CA VAL A 111 -5.49 -25.69 2.61
C VAL A 111 -6.81 -24.99 2.91
N ARG A 112 -6.79 -23.67 3.03
CA ARG A 112 -7.98 -22.82 3.07
C ARG A 112 -7.92 -21.82 1.93
N ILE A 113 -9.05 -21.69 1.25
CA ILE A 113 -9.26 -20.73 0.17
C ILE A 113 -10.26 -19.72 0.69
N ASN A 114 -9.86 -18.45 0.75
CA ASN A 114 -10.76 -17.36 1.11
C ASN A 114 -11.05 -16.56 -0.15
N ALA A 115 -12.31 -16.58 -0.60
CA ALA A 115 -12.77 -15.74 -1.70
C ALA A 115 -13.59 -14.57 -1.15
N THR A 116 -13.25 -13.36 -1.58
CA THR A 116 -13.87 -12.10 -1.16
C THR A 116 -14.34 -11.33 -2.38
N ALA A 117 -15.52 -10.74 -2.34
CA ALA A 117 -16.03 -9.96 -3.47
C ALA A 117 -15.02 -8.86 -3.86
N ALA A 118 -14.80 -8.61 -5.16
CA ALA A 118 -13.83 -7.60 -5.59
C ALA A 118 -14.18 -6.19 -5.10
N GLU A 119 -15.47 -5.87 -4.99
CA GLU A 119 -15.97 -4.61 -4.42
C GLU A 119 -15.55 -4.44 -2.94
N ALA A 120 -15.25 -5.54 -2.25
CA ALA A 120 -14.79 -5.53 -0.88
C ALA A 120 -13.30 -5.17 -0.71
N GLN A 121 -12.57 -4.77 -1.77
CA GLN A 121 -11.16 -4.33 -1.69
C GLN A 121 -10.98 -2.82 -1.55
N GLY A 122 -11.92 -2.00 -2.04
CA GLY A 122 -11.88 -0.55 -1.86
C GLY A 122 -11.78 -0.20 -0.38
N GLY A 123 -10.65 0.40 0.02
CA GLY A 123 -10.37 0.57 1.44
C GLY A 123 -9.22 1.51 1.73
N ILE A 124 -9.24 2.01 2.95
CA ILE A 124 -8.22 2.90 3.48
C ILE A 124 -7.26 2.04 4.28
N PHE A 125 -6.01 1.95 3.82
CA PHE A 125 -4.93 1.30 4.56
C PHE A 125 -4.08 2.38 5.22
N TYR A 126 -3.94 2.31 6.54
CA TYR A 126 -3.19 3.31 7.28
C TYR A 126 -2.37 2.70 8.40
N VAL A 127 -1.21 3.30 8.67
CA VAL A 127 -0.27 2.86 9.70
C VAL A 127 -0.35 3.81 10.89
N SER A 128 -0.52 3.26 12.08
CA SER A 128 -0.46 3.95 13.37
C SER A 128 0.60 3.31 14.25
N GLY A 129 1.72 3.99 14.49
CA GLY A 129 2.85 3.38 15.20
C GLY A 129 3.43 2.18 14.44
N SER A 130 3.32 0.97 15.00
CA SER A 130 3.73 -0.30 14.37
C SER A 130 2.59 -1.09 13.73
N GLN A 131 1.37 -0.54 13.78
CA GLN A 131 0.15 -1.25 13.42
C GLN A 131 -0.38 -0.77 12.07
N LEU A 132 -0.68 -1.71 11.18
CA LEU A 132 -1.40 -1.47 9.93
C LEU A 132 -2.85 -1.82 10.13
N PHE A 133 -3.69 -0.86 9.81
CA PHE A 133 -5.14 -0.98 9.83
C PHE A 133 -5.71 -0.91 8.42
N ARG A 134 -6.89 -1.50 8.28
CA ARG A 134 -7.75 -1.37 7.12
C ARG A 134 -9.13 -0.92 7.58
N MET A 135 -9.73 0.02 6.87
CA MET A 135 -11.14 0.38 7.05
C MET A 135 -11.83 0.64 5.71
N ASN A 136 -13.15 0.59 5.72
CA ASN A 136 -13.96 0.91 4.55
C ASN A 136 -13.83 2.40 4.20
N LEU A 137 -14.16 2.75 2.95
CA LEU A 137 -14.14 4.12 2.43
C LEU A 137 -15.11 5.09 3.14
N ASP A 138 -16.01 4.58 3.97
CA ASP A 138 -16.92 5.34 4.85
C ASP A 138 -16.45 5.38 6.33
N GLY A 139 -15.26 4.84 6.63
CA GLY A 139 -14.69 4.79 7.98
C GLY A 139 -15.17 3.62 8.87
N SER A 140 -16.11 2.81 8.38
CA SER A 140 -16.57 1.60 9.05
C SER A 140 -15.56 0.44 8.94
N ALA A 141 -15.82 -0.65 9.68
CA ALA A 141 -15.02 -1.89 9.64
C ALA A 141 -13.51 -1.73 9.88
N ASN A 142 -13.13 -0.80 10.77
CA ASN A 142 -11.72 -0.56 11.09
C ASN A 142 -11.07 -1.74 11.83
N THR A 143 -10.15 -2.42 11.15
CA THR A 143 -9.59 -3.69 11.58
C THR A 143 -8.06 -3.63 11.55
N LEU A 144 -7.42 -4.16 12.59
CA LEU A 144 -5.98 -4.38 12.60
C LEU A 144 -5.65 -5.53 11.66
N VAL A 145 -4.79 -5.31 10.66
CA VAL A 145 -4.45 -6.32 9.64
C VAL A 145 -2.98 -6.77 9.70
N SER A 146 -2.10 -6.00 10.32
CA SER A 146 -0.74 -6.42 10.68
C SER A 146 -0.21 -5.58 11.85
N ASP A 147 0.68 -6.15 12.66
CA ASP A 147 1.45 -5.45 13.68
C ASP A 147 2.95 -5.75 13.50
N GLY A 148 3.81 -5.03 14.22
CA GLY A 148 5.26 -5.19 14.17
C GLY A 148 5.93 -4.47 12.99
N LEU A 149 5.23 -3.54 12.32
CA LEU A 149 5.86 -2.69 11.33
C LEU A 149 6.88 -1.76 11.98
N PRO A 150 7.95 -1.40 11.26
CA PRO A 150 8.83 -0.33 11.69
C PRO A 150 8.06 0.96 11.91
N LYS A 151 8.47 1.74 12.90
CA LYS A 151 7.92 3.06 13.16
C LYS A 151 8.25 4.02 12.00
N SER A 152 7.38 5.00 11.78
CA SER A 152 7.55 6.06 10.77
C SER A 152 7.69 5.51 9.34
N CYS A 153 6.68 4.75 8.92
CA CYS A 153 6.58 4.27 7.56
C CYS A 153 5.83 5.24 6.65
N PHE A 154 6.12 5.21 5.36
CA PHE A 154 5.24 5.72 4.31
C PHE A 154 4.83 4.58 3.42
N LEU A 155 3.66 4.68 2.76
CA LEU A 155 3.13 3.55 2.01
C LEU A 155 2.64 3.95 0.62
N THR A 156 2.80 3.02 -0.31
CA THR A 156 2.25 3.06 -1.67
C THR A 156 1.66 1.70 -2.00
N THR A 157 0.89 1.63 -3.07
CA THR A 157 0.21 0.41 -3.52
C THR A 157 0.90 -0.15 -4.76
N ASP A 158 1.09 -1.46 -4.78
CA ASP A 158 1.27 -2.23 -6.01
C ASP A 158 0.00 -3.05 -6.18
N GLU A 159 -0.98 -2.43 -6.85
CA GLU A 159 -2.25 -3.08 -7.11
C GLU A 159 -2.06 -4.30 -8.00
N THR A 160 -1.12 -4.28 -8.96
CA THR A 160 -0.91 -5.41 -9.87
C THR A 160 -0.44 -6.69 -9.18
N ARG A 161 0.28 -6.57 -8.06
CA ARG A 161 0.71 -7.72 -7.23
C ARG A 161 0.01 -7.79 -5.88
N ASN A 162 -1.02 -6.98 -5.66
CA ASN A 162 -1.84 -7.00 -4.44
C ASN A 162 -1.04 -6.80 -3.17
N ARG A 163 -0.11 -5.85 -3.20
CA ARG A 163 0.70 -5.57 -2.02
C ARG A 163 0.76 -4.09 -1.73
N LEU A 164 0.89 -3.80 -0.45
CA LEU A 164 1.34 -2.49 0.02
C LEU A 164 2.85 -2.54 0.12
N LEU A 165 3.52 -1.48 -0.30
CA LEU A 165 4.94 -1.27 -0.11
C LEU A 165 5.14 -0.15 0.90
N PHE A 166 6.03 -0.35 1.86
CA PHE A 166 6.31 0.62 2.91
C PHE A 166 7.78 1.01 2.90
N SER A 167 8.10 2.29 2.95
CA SER A 167 9.47 2.75 3.25
C SER A 167 9.61 3.06 4.72
N THR A 168 10.82 2.93 5.27
CA THR A 168 11.14 3.22 6.67
C THR A 168 12.13 4.39 6.80
N TRP A 169 12.00 5.16 7.89
CA TRP A 169 12.80 6.37 8.09
C TRP A 169 14.24 6.12 8.55
N TYR A 170 14.48 5.20 9.50
CA TYR A 170 15.76 5.10 10.21
C TYR A 170 16.90 4.38 9.45
N SER A 171 18.13 4.51 9.96
CA SER A 171 19.36 3.95 9.36
C SER A 171 19.25 2.47 9.02
N GLY A 172 19.68 2.11 7.81
CA GLY A 172 19.45 0.77 7.25
C GLY A 172 18.12 0.64 6.51
N SER A 173 17.49 1.77 6.13
CA SER A 173 16.19 1.90 5.44
C SER A 173 15.83 0.64 4.66
N ALA A 174 14.63 0.10 4.89
CA ALA A 174 14.14 -1.11 4.24
C ALA A 174 12.82 -0.80 3.56
N VAL A 175 12.55 -1.50 2.47
CA VAL A 175 11.20 -1.58 1.92
C VAL A 175 10.54 -2.79 2.55
N TRP A 176 9.38 -2.59 3.16
CA TRP A 176 8.53 -3.66 3.66
C TRP A 176 7.36 -3.90 2.72
N THR A 177 6.77 -5.08 2.80
CA THR A 177 5.61 -5.45 1.99
C THR A 177 4.52 -6.10 2.85
N TYR A 178 3.28 -5.93 2.43
CA TYR A 178 2.12 -6.61 2.99
C TYR A 178 1.21 -7.07 1.85
N ASN A 179 0.84 -8.35 1.82
CA ASN A 179 -0.07 -8.88 0.80
C ASN A 179 -1.52 -8.56 1.20
N THR A 180 -2.18 -7.74 0.41
CA THR A 180 -3.57 -7.28 0.65
C THR A 180 -4.64 -8.33 0.39
N VAL A 181 -4.30 -9.40 -0.33
CA VAL A 181 -5.22 -10.52 -0.58
C VAL A 181 -4.97 -11.62 0.43
N GLN A 182 -3.74 -12.11 0.52
CA GLN A 182 -3.39 -13.19 1.44
C GLN A 182 -3.43 -12.77 2.92
N GLY A 183 -3.15 -11.49 3.20
CA GLY A 183 -3.01 -11.00 4.56
C GLY A 183 -1.70 -11.47 5.21
N GLY A 184 -1.76 -11.80 6.50
CA GLY A 184 -0.60 -12.23 7.29
C GLY A 184 0.19 -11.07 7.90
N ALA A 185 1.45 -11.30 8.25
CA ALA A 185 2.32 -10.27 8.80
C ALA A 185 3.02 -9.50 7.67
N ALA A 186 3.12 -8.17 7.82
CA ALA A 186 4.05 -7.39 7.01
C ALA A 186 5.49 -7.87 7.24
N SER A 187 6.28 -7.87 6.17
CA SER A 187 7.66 -8.40 6.22
C SER A 187 8.62 -7.50 5.44
N SER A 188 9.92 -7.59 5.77
CA SER A 188 10.97 -6.91 5.02
C SER A 188 11.04 -7.49 3.61
N PHE A 189 10.91 -6.64 2.60
CA PHE A 189 10.97 -7.01 1.18
C PHE A 189 12.38 -6.89 0.62
N LEU A 190 13.03 -5.75 0.83
CA LEU A 190 14.43 -5.53 0.41
C LEU A 190 15.09 -4.40 1.19
N ASN A 191 16.43 -4.42 1.20
CA ASN A 191 17.22 -3.30 1.73
C ASN A 191 17.00 -2.07 0.86
N GLY A 192 16.61 -0.96 1.48
CA GLY A 192 16.44 0.34 0.86
C GLY A 192 17.79 0.99 0.48
N PRO A 193 17.76 2.22 -0.07
CA PRO A 193 18.93 2.86 -0.70
C PRO A 193 20.02 3.34 0.30
N GLY A 194 20.01 2.90 1.56
CA GLY A 194 21.05 3.15 2.56
C GLY A 194 20.66 4.19 3.63
N TYR A 195 21.65 4.82 4.27
CA TYR A 195 21.43 5.83 5.32
C TYR A 195 20.58 6.98 4.76
N SER A 196 19.42 7.22 5.38
CA SER A 196 18.49 8.33 5.08
C SER A 196 17.56 8.13 3.86
N GLY A 197 17.22 6.89 3.55
CA GLY A 197 16.65 6.50 2.26
C GLY A 197 15.13 6.49 2.04
N GLY A 198 14.26 7.13 2.84
CA GLY A 198 12.90 7.34 2.33
C GLY A 198 11.77 7.65 3.29
N GLN A 199 11.47 8.93 3.45
CA GLN A 199 10.12 9.38 3.82
C GLN A 199 9.13 9.30 2.65
N GLY A 200 9.59 9.16 1.41
CA GLY A 200 8.69 8.99 0.28
C GLY A 200 8.83 7.59 -0.27
N ILE A 201 7.72 7.02 -0.72
CA ILE A 201 7.70 5.84 -1.56
C ILE A 201 6.59 5.97 -2.60
N ALA A 202 6.88 5.61 -3.83
CA ALA A 202 5.92 5.48 -4.92
C ALA A 202 6.27 4.26 -5.76
N TYR A 203 5.27 3.72 -6.45
CA TYR A 203 5.43 2.51 -7.25
C TYR A 203 4.87 2.71 -8.65
N ASP A 204 5.65 2.33 -9.66
CA ASP A 204 5.16 2.16 -11.02
C ASP A 204 5.03 0.66 -11.36
N PRO A 205 3.79 0.15 -11.48
CA PRO A 205 3.57 -1.24 -11.84
C PRO A 205 3.97 -1.59 -13.27
N ALA A 206 3.91 -0.64 -14.21
CA ALA A 206 4.20 -0.89 -15.62
C ALA A 206 5.68 -1.27 -15.85
N THR A 207 6.57 -0.68 -15.05
CA THR A 207 8.01 -0.95 -15.12
C THR A 207 8.52 -1.78 -13.94
N ALA A 208 7.66 -2.10 -12.97
CA ALA A 208 8.03 -2.68 -11.69
C ALA A 208 9.14 -1.88 -10.97
N THR A 209 8.97 -0.56 -10.94
CA THR A 209 9.96 0.37 -10.37
C THR A 209 9.44 1.00 -9.08
N ILE A 210 10.22 0.84 -8.01
CA ILE A 210 10.02 1.51 -6.73
C ILE A 210 10.83 2.80 -6.75
N PHE A 211 10.18 3.92 -6.46
CA PHE A 211 10.83 5.19 -6.18
C PHE A 211 10.80 5.43 -4.68
N ALA A 212 11.94 5.73 -4.09
CA ALA A 212 12.05 5.98 -2.66
C ALA A 212 13.11 7.04 -2.35
N GLY A 213 12.98 7.65 -1.17
CA GLY A 213 13.77 8.82 -0.77
C GLY A 213 12.81 10.00 -0.55
N LEU A 214 12.87 10.75 0.53
CA LEU A 214 13.86 11.81 0.66
C LEU A 214 13.98 12.22 2.13
N TYR A 215 15.22 12.15 2.62
CA TYR A 215 15.84 12.89 3.72
C TYR A 215 17.37 12.76 3.50
N TYR A 216 18.17 13.81 3.69
CA TYR A 216 19.64 13.85 3.53
C TYR A 216 20.29 13.49 2.15
N ASN A 217 19.82 12.51 1.37
CA ASN A 217 20.62 11.89 0.30
C ASN A 217 20.06 12.03 -1.13
N GLY A 218 18.74 12.09 -1.30
CA GLY A 218 18.12 12.28 -2.61
C GLY A 218 16.98 11.31 -2.92
N LEU A 219 16.62 11.25 -4.20
CA LEU A 219 15.60 10.38 -4.77
C LEU A 219 16.27 9.21 -5.49
N TYR A 220 15.76 8.02 -5.25
CA TYR A 220 16.27 6.77 -5.79
C TYR A 220 15.19 5.99 -6.54
N ALA A 221 15.62 5.21 -7.52
CA ALA A 221 14.80 4.26 -8.25
C ALA A 221 15.39 2.84 -8.10
N TYR A 222 14.53 1.86 -7.89
CA TYR A 222 14.86 0.44 -7.89
C TYR A 222 13.90 -0.30 -8.79
N ASN A 223 14.42 -0.89 -9.86
CA ASN A 223 13.62 -1.73 -10.74
C ASN A 223 13.74 -3.18 -10.28
N GLU A 224 12.63 -3.79 -9.90
CA GLU A 224 12.59 -5.16 -9.36
C GLU A 224 13.04 -6.22 -10.37
N SER A 225 13.03 -5.89 -11.66
CA SER A 225 13.49 -6.78 -12.74
C SER A 225 14.96 -6.57 -13.11
N SER A 226 15.66 -5.63 -12.46
CA SER A 226 17.04 -5.25 -12.77
C SER A 226 18.02 -5.73 -11.70
N ALA A 227 19.19 -6.22 -12.14
CA ALA A 227 20.29 -6.57 -11.24
C ALA A 227 21.08 -5.34 -10.72
N GLN A 228 20.78 -4.13 -11.20
CA GLN A 228 21.54 -2.91 -10.92
C GLN A 228 21.33 -2.34 -9.50
N GLY A 229 20.38 -2.87 -8.73
CA GLY A 229 20.06 -2.35 -7.40
C GLY A 229 19.53 -0.91 -7.43
N TRP A 230 19.62 -0.22 -6.29
CA TRP A 230 19.17 1.17 -6.16
C TRP A 230 20.04 2.14 -6.95
N GLN A 231 19.40 2.97 -7.76
CA GLN A 231 20.04 4.03 -8.54
C GLN A 231 19.59 5.39 -8.02
N ARG A 232 20.53 6.27 -7.67
CA ARG A 232 20.19 7.65 -7.28
C ARG A 232 19.93 8.48 -8.52
N ILE A 233 18.68 8.91 -8.70
CA ILE A 233 18.25 9.70 -9.87
C ILE A 233 18.27 11.21 -9.60
N VAL A 234 18.15 11.62 -8.34
CA VAL A 234 18.33 13.03 -7.93
C VAL A 234 19.15 13.09 -6.65
N SER A 235 20.20 13.92 -6.63
CA SER A 235 20.95 14.23 -5.41
C SER A 235 20.22 15.29 -4.58
N ALA A 236 20.18 15.16 -3.25
CA ALA A 236 19.63 16.20 -2.38
C ALA A 236 20.29 17.57 -2.60
N SER A 237 21.59 17.59 -2.96
CA SER A 237 22.32 18.82 -3.26
C SER A 237 21.83 19.54 -4.53
N ALA A 238 21.11 18.86 -5.42
CA ALA A 238 20.52 19.47 -6.62
C ALA A 238 19.21 20.21 -6.31
N LEU A 239 18.59 19.90 -5.17
CA LEU A 239 17.29 20.44 -4.78
C LEU A 239 17.40 21.61 -3.82
N SER A 240 18.46 21.66 -3.02
CA SER A 240 18.65 22.68 -1.99
C SER A 240 20.10 22.71 -1.48
N PRO A 241 20.63 23.90 -1.11
CA PRO A 241 21.88 23.99 -0.36
C PRO A 241 21.74 23.44 1.06
N MET A 242 20.52 23.35 1.60
CA MET A 242 20.21 22.81 2.91
C MET A 242 19.84 21.33 2.84
N ILE A 243 20.45 20.58 3.74
CA ILE A 243 20.22 19.14 3.94
C ILE A 243 18.98 18.93 4.82
N GLY A 244 18.21 17.86 4.58
CA GLY A 244 17.04 17.49 5.41
C GLY A 244 15.69 17.71 4.71
N GLN A 245 15.64 17.42 3.41
CA GLN A 245 14.41 17.53 2.63
C GLN A 245 13.50 16.35 2.85
N ARG A 246 12.23 16.61 3.10
CA ARG A 246 11.23 15.62 3.50
C ARG A 246 9.99 15.74 2.59
N GLY A 247 9.25 14.66 2.37
CA GLY A 247 8.01 14.73 1.59
C GLY A 247 7.58 13.45 0.89
N GLN A 248 6.34 13.46 0.40
CA GLN A 248 5.77 12.40 -0.43
C GLN A 248 6.35 12.39 -1.85
N ILE A 249 6.33 11.20 -2.45
CA ILE A 249 6.65 10.94 -3.84
C ILE A 249 5.40 10.38 -4.50
N GLU A 250 5.18 10.76 -5.75
CA GLU A 250 4.15 10.20 -6.62
C GLU A 250 4.73 10.02 -8.02
N VAL A 251 4.13 9.13 -8.80
CA VAL A 251 4.57 8.85 -10.16
C VAL A 251 3.45 9.11 -11.17
N ASP A 252 3.85 9.53 -12.36
CA ASP A 252 3.05 9.52 -13.58
C ASP A 252 3.66 8.48 -14.53
N PRO A 253 3.17 7.22 -14.49
CA PRO A 253 3.70 6.15 -15.33
C PRO A 253 3.56 6.40 -16.84
N ALA A 254 2.48 7.07 -17.25
CA ALA A 254 2.19 7.30 -18.67
C ALA A 254 3.26 8.21 -19.31
N HIS A 255 3.74 9.20 -18.56
CA HIS A 255 4.76 10.14 -19.02
C HIS A 255 6.16 9.88 -18.44
N ARG A 256 6.30 8.86 -17.58
CA ARG A 256 7.55 8.47 -16.90
C ARG A 256 8.16 9.62 -16.09
N HIS A 257 7.30 10.30 -15.33
CA HIS A 257 7.69 11.37 -14.43
C HIS A 257 7.51 10.98 -12.98
N VAL A 258 8.44 11.42 -12.13
CA VAL A 258 8.32 11.36 -10.67
C VAL A 258 8.07 12.79 -10.18
N TYR A 259 6.97 12.96 -9.45
CA TYR A 259 6.70 14.19 -8.70
C TYR A 259 7.09 13.95 -7.25
N PHE A 260 7.77 14.91 -6.63
CA PHE A 260 8.16 14.78 -5.24
C PHE A 260 8.28 16.14 -4.57
N ARG A 261 7.97 16.16 -3.28
CA ARG A 261 8.12 17.34 -2.45
C ARG A 261 9.52 17.42 -1.87
N SER A 262 10.09 18.63 -1.88
CA SER A 262 11.20 18.98 -1.00
C SER A 262 10.70 19.98 0.05
N ALA A 263 10.62 19.57 1.31
CA ALA A 263 10.30 20.46 2.44
C ALA A 263 11.45 20.47 3.46
N TYR A 264 11.71 21.63 4.08
CA TYR A 264 12.75 21.80 5.10
C TYR A 264 12.15 22.27 6.44
N ASN A 265 12.61 21.66 7.55
CA ASN A 265 12.27 22.04 8.92
C ASN A 265 12.95 23.37 9.30
N GLY A 266 12.39 24.48 8.85
CA GLY A 266 12.91 25.82 9.10
C GLY A 266 12.67 26.74 7.92
N THR A 267 12.99 28.02 8.07
CA THR A 267 12.80 29.02 7.01
C THR A 267 13.81 28.80 5.88
N CYS A 268 13.33 28.32 4.74
CA CYS A 268 14.10 28.36 3.50
C CYS A 268 13.17 28.59 2.32
N ASP A 269 13.22 29.79 1.76
CA ASP A 269 12.38 30.15 0.63
C ASP A 269 12.77 29.42 -0.66
N GLN A 270 14.04 29.02 -0.77
CA GLN A 270 14.58 28.33 -1.95
C GLN A 270 14.35 26.81 -1.91
N CYS A 271 14.09 26.22 -0.74
CA CYS A 271 14.11 24.77 -0.53
C CYS A 271 12.74 24.10 -0.67
N ARG A 272 11.68 24.88 -0.89
CA ARG A 272 10.27 24.49 -0.66
C ARG A 272 9.47 24.44 -1.96
N TRP A 273 9.59 23.32 -2.64
CA TRP A 273 9.01 23.11 -3.96
C TRP A 273 8.45 21.71 -4.08
N ILE A 274 7.42 21.59 -4.91
CA ILE A 274 7.12 20.34 -5.60
C ILE A 274 7.94 20.33 -6.88
N TRP A 275 8.70 19.26 -7.06
CA TRP A 275 9.55 19.01 -8.20
C TRP A 275 8.97 17.94 -9.08
N ARG A 276 9.37 17.97 -10.35
CA ARG A 276 9.20 16.87 -11.30
C ARG A 276 10.55 16.48 -11.88
N VAL A 277 10.77 15.19 -12.09
CA VAL A 277 11.94 14.67 -12.80
C VAL A 277 11.52 13.48 -13.66
N ASP A 278 12.26 13.19 -14.72
CA ASP A 278 12.08 11.94 -15.47
C ASP A 278 12.58 10.75 -14.63
N TYR A 279 12.11 9.54 -14.95
CA TYR A 279 12.57 8.31 -14.31
C TYR A 279 14.08 8.08 -14.39
N THR A 280 14.75 8.69 -15.37
CA THR A 280 16.21 8.64 -15.58
C THR A 280 16.97 9.65 -14.72
N GLY A 281 16.28 10.58 -14.05
CA GLY A 281 16.89 11.72 -13.35
C GLY A 281 17.08 12.97 -14.22
N SER A 282 16.73 12.93 -15.51
CA SER A 282 16.78 14.11 -16.39
C SER A 282 15.59 15.06 -16.17
N ASN A 283 15.72 16.28 -16.70
CA ASN A 283 14.64 17.29 -16.72
C ASN A 283 14.07 17.63 -15.33
N LEU A 284 14.92 17.67 -14.31
CA LEU A 284 14.56 18.14 -12.97
C LEU A 284 14.03 19.58 -13.03
N THR A 285 12.76 19.76 -12.66
CA THR A 285 12.01 21.01 -12.84
C THR A 285 11.28 21.39 -11.56
N GLN A 286 11.31 22.68 -11.19
CA GLN A 286 10.46 23.24 -10.14
C GLN A 286 9.04 23.45 -10.70
N ILE A 287 8.03 22.83 -10.10
CA ILE A 287 6.64 22.90 -10.59
C ILE A 287 5.87 24.00 -9.86
N VAL A 288 5.79 23.91 -8.53
CA VAL A 288 5.04 24.88 -7.73
C VAL A 288 5.70 25.03 -6.37
N ARG A 289 5.68 26.25 -5.84
CA ARG A 289 6.18 26.55 -4.50
C ARG A 289 5.21 25.97 -3.48
N ALA A 290 5.74 25.32 -2.45
CA ALA A 290 4.93 24.68 -1.41
C ALA A 290 5.57 24.94 -0.05
N ASN A 291 5.15 26.03 0.60
CA ASN A 291 5.78 26.71 1.73
C ASN A 291 5.78 25.94 3.07
N GLY A 292 5.09 24.81 3.16
CA GLY A 292 5.02 23.90 4.30
C GLY A 292 4.18 22.67 3.98
N GLY A 293 4.00 21.76 4.94
CA GLY A 293 3.22 20.53 4.79
C GLY A 293 4.00 19.34 4.22
N ASP A 294 3.42 18.14 4.37
CA ASP A 294 4.05 16.87 3.95
C ASP A 294 3.28 16.18 2.81
N ALA A 295 1.99 16.46 2.66
CA ALA A 295 1.10 15.74 1.77
C ALA A 295 1.14 16.22 0.31
N MET A 296 1.13 15.28 -0.62
CA MET A 296 1.01 15.50 -2.06
C MET A 296 0.45 14.24 -2.73
N THR A 297 -0.46 14.41 -3.68
CA THR A 297 -0.92 13.34 -4.57
C THR A 297 -1.29 13.87 -5.95
N LEU A 298 -1.45 12.97 -6.93
CA LEU A 298 -1.73 13.32 -8.32
C LEU A 298 -3.11 12.83 -8.75
N ASP A 299 -3.85 13.69 -9.44
CA ASP A 299 -4.99 13.30 -10.28
C ASP A 299 -4.49 13.31 -11.72
N LEU A 300 -3.97 12.16 -12.18
CA LEU A 300 -3.41 12.04 -13.51
C LEU A 300 -4.48 12.12 -14.60
N ALA A 301 -5.72 11.72 -14.31
CA ALA A 301 -6.84 11.75 -15.26
C ALA A 301 -7.22 13.19 -15.62
N ASN A 302 -7.18 14.10 -14.65
CA ASN A 302 -7.51 15.52 -14.85
C ASN A 302 -6.28 16.44 -14.89
N GLY A 303 -5.07 15.87 -14.83
CA GLY A 303 -3.81 16.60 -14.89
C GLY A 303 -3.61 17.56 -13.73
N LYS A 304 -3.90 17.13 -12.49
CA LYS A 304 -3.79 17.97 -11.28
C LYS A 304 -2.82 17.41 -10.24
N ILE A 305 -2.24 18.32 -9.47
CA ILE A 305 -1.49 18.04 -8.23
C ILE A 305 -2.31 18.59 -7.07
N TYR A 306 -2.58 17.77 -6.06
CA TYR A 306 -3.16 18.18 -4.78
C TYR A 306 -2.09 18.11 -3.70
N PHE A 307 -1.95 19.14 -2.88
CA PHE A 307 -0.91 19.18 -1.86
C PHE A 307 -1.29 20.06 -0.68
N SER A 308 -0.81 19.71 0.52
CA SER A 308 -0.97 20.55 1.70
C SER A 308 0.08 21.65 1.70
N ASP A 309 -0.25 22.90 1.99
CA ASP A 309 0.69 23.99 2.22
C ASP A 309 0.39 24.69 3.56
N ASP A 310 1.43 25.06 4.31
CA ASP A 310 1.31 25.69 5.62
C ASP A 310 2.32 26.82 5.78
N PRO A 311 1.82 28.04 6.00
CA PRO A 311 2.40 28.74 7.15
C PRO A 311 1.40 29.26 8.18
N ASN A 312 0.08 28.96 8.08
CA ASN A 312 -0.97 29.40 9.02
C ASN A 312 -2.32 28.63 8.79
N ASN A 313 -2.45 27.40 9.29
CA ASN A 313 -3.66 26.53 9.27
C ASN A 313 -3.77 25.53 8.10
N SER A 314 -2.65 24.98 7.59
CA SER A 314 -2.59 23.95 6.52
C SER A 314 -3.76 23.91 5.55
N THR A 315 -3.56 24.50 4.38
CA THR A 315 -4.54 24.50 3.31
C THR A 315 -4.18 23.44 2.29
N ILE A 316 -5.19 22.72 1.77
CA ILE A 316 -5.02 21.89 0.59
C ILE A 316 -5.16 22.79 -0.64
N TYR A 317 -4.12 22.80 -1.45
CA TYR A 317 -4.06 23.48 -2.74
C TYR A 317 -4.17 22.47 -3.87
N ARG A 318 -4.62 22.97 -5.03
CA ARG A 318 -4.59 22.24 -6.29
C ARG A 318 -3.97 23.10 -7.38
N CYS A 319 -3.18 22.51 -8.25
CA CYS A 319 -2.70 23.13 -9.49
C CYS A 319 -2.63 22.11 -10.62
N ASN A 320 -2.36 22.57 -11.85
CA ASN A 320 -2.05 21.71 -12.99
C ASN A 320 -0.71 20.99 -12.77
N LEU A 321 -0.45 19.89 -13.50
CA LEU A 321 0.82 19.16 -13.45
C LEU A 321 2.07 20.01 -13.80
N ASP A 322 1.88 21.14 -14.47
CA ASP A 322 2.93 22.12 -14.78
C ASP A 322 3.04 23.26 -13.76
N GLY A 323 2.22 23.24 -12.71
CA GLY A 323 2.19 24.23 -11.63
C GLY A 323 1.28 25.44 -11.87
N SER A 324 0.71 25.58 -13.07
CA SER A 324 -0.24 26.65 -13.37
C SER A 324 -1.61 26.41 -12.73
N GLY A 325 -2.46 27.44 -12.68
CA GLY A 325 -3.83 27.31 -12.16
C GLY A 325 -3.91 26.94 -10.68
N LEU A 326 -3.02 27.49 -9.86
CA LEU A 326 -3.02 27.29 -8.41
C LEU A 326 -4.30 27.85 -7.79
N GLU A 327 -5.00 27.03 -7.02
CA GLU A 327 -6.20 27.40 -6.28
C GLU A 327 -6.25 26.74 -4.90
N THR A 328 -6.97 27.38 -3.98
CA THR A 328 -7.29 26.82 -2.67
C THR A 328 -8.48 25.87 -2.81
N VAL A 329 -8.31 24.62 -2.35
CA VAL A 329 -9.38 23.60 -2.35
C VAL A 329 -10.06 23.54 -0.99
N LEU A 330 -9.29 23.38 0.07
CA LEU A 330 -9.83 23.16 1.41
C LEU A 330 -8.93 23.79 2.47
N THR A 331 -9.49 24.60 3.35
CA THR A 331 -8.85 24.94 4.62
C THR A 331 -9.23 23.89 5.66
N ILE A 332 -8.23 23.24 6.27
CA ILE A 332 -8.46 22.16 7.22
C ILE A 332 -9.18 22.71 8.47
N PRO A 333 -10.27 22.07 8.93
CA PRO A 333 -11.00 22.54 10.11
C PRO A 333 -10.22 22.25 11.40
N ALA A 334 -10.29 23.20 12.33
CA ALA A 334 -9.80 23.03 13.71
C ALA A 334 -10.46 21.82 14.40
N PRO A 335 -9.78 21.12 15.33
CA PRO A 335 -8.47 21.46 15.93
C PRO A 335 -7.26 21.02 15.09
N TYR A 336 -7.49 20.38 13.94
CA TYR A 336 -6.41 19.94 13.08
C TYR A 336 -5.83 21.12 12.30
N VAL A 337 -4.51 21.14 12.17
CA VAL A 337 -3.80 22.23 11.47
C VAL A 337 -2.73 21.71 10.53
N PHE A 338 -2.67 20.40 10.30
CA PHE A 338 -1.75 19.74 9.38
C PHE A 338 -2.38 18.57 8.65
N CYS A 339 -2.10 18.46 7.34
CA CYS A 339 -2.34 17.25 6.57
C CYS A 339 -1.00 16.59 6.23
N VAL A 340 -0.81 15.38 6.76
CA VAL A 340 0.45 14.61 6.65
C VAL A 340 0.51 13.85 5.33
N THR A 341 -0.63 13.32 4.90
CA THR A 341 -0.79 12.59 3.64
C THR A 341 -2.21 12.76 3.12
N LEU A 342 -2.34 12.71 1.80
CA LEU A 342 -3.63 12.72 1.11
C LEU A 342 -3.58 11.78 -0.09
N LYS A 343 -4.74 11.23 -0.45
CA LYS A 343 -4.94 10.33 -1.59
C LYS A 343 -6.33 10.54 -2.16
N LEU A 344 -6.49 10.29 -3.45
CA LEU A 344 -7.73 10.58 -4.19
C LEU A 344 -8.40 9.30 -4.63
N ASP A 345 -9.72 9.28 -4.50
CA ASP A 345 -10.62 8.44 -5.28
C ASP A 345 -11.27 9.33 -6.33
N VAL A 346 -10.60 9.42 -7.49
CA VAL A 346 -11.00 10.31 -8.58
C VAL A 346 -12.35 9.88 -9.16
N ALA A 347 -12.59 8.58 -9.26
CA ALA A 347 -13.82 8.02 -9.83
C ALA A 347 -15.06 8.41 -9.00
N ASN A 348 -14.94 8.44 -7.67
CA ASN A 348 -16.03 8.79 -6.77
C ASN A 348 -16.00 10.24 -6.28
N ASN A 349 -15.13 11.09 -6.86
CA ASN A 349 -14.96 12.49 -6.50
C ASN A 349 -14.63 12.69 -5.01
N LYS A 350 -13.75 11.86 -4.43
CA LYS A 350 -13.35 11.96 -3.02
C LYS A 350 -11.86 12.14 -2.84
N MET A 351 -11.48 12.93 -1.84
CA MET A 351 -10.13 12.95 -1.27
C MET A 351 -10.17 12.47 0.18
N TYR A 352 -9.18 11.67 0.55
CA TYR A 352 -8.98 11.16 1.89
C TYR A 352 -7.71 11.76 2.46
N MET A 353 -7.74 12.13 3.73
CA MET A 353 -6.70 12.92 4.38
C MET A 353 -6.39 12.37 5.77
N CYS A 354 -5.13 12.45 6.17
CA CYS A 354 -4.71 12.25 7.55
C CYS A 354 -4.34 13.60 8.14
N LEU A 355 -5.05 13.94 9.21
CA LEU A 355 -5.03 15.24 9.85
C LEU A 355 -4.43 15.12 11.23
N ILE A 356 -3.61 16.11 11.62
CA ILE A 356 -3.03 16.21 12.96
C ILE A 356 -3.09 17.64 13.49
N ASP A 357 -3.06 17.80 14.80
CA ASP A 357 -3.05 19.10 15.47
C ASP A 357 -1.67 19.74 15.60
N ASN A 358 -0.59 18.96 15.77
CA ASN A 358 0.78 19.45 15.70
C ASN A 358 1.79 18.30 15.63
N PHE A 359 3.04 18.62 15.26
CA PHE A 359 4.15 17.66 15.17
C PHE A 359 4.83 17.33 16.50
N VAL A 360 4.36 17.86 17.63
CA VAL A 360 4.99 17.73 18.95
C VAL A 360 4.23 16.75 19.85
N THR A 361 2.97 17.05 20.16
CA THR A 361 2.13 16.27 21.07
C THR A 361 1.31 15.21 20.35
N TRP A 362 0.97 15.44 19.06
CA TRP A 362 0.15 14.52 18.26
C TRP A 362 -1.16 14.15 18.96
N GLU A 363 -1.69 15.07 19.77
CA GLU A 363 -2.76 14.81 20.72
C GLU A 363 -4.07 14.52 20.01
N ASN A 364 -4.32 15.20 18.89
CA ASN A 364 -5.49 15.00 18.05
C ASN A 364 -5.07 14.58 16.65
N ARG A 365 -5.56 13.41 16.23
CA ARG A 365 -5.32 12.87 14.89
C ARG A 365 -6.62 12.38 14.28
N ALA A 366 -6.74 12.45 12.96
CA ALA A 366 -7.93 11.98 12.28
C ALA A 366 -7.65 11.44 10.89
N ILE A 367 -8.56 10.57 10.44
CA ILE A 367 -8.76 10.29 9.03
C ILE A 367 -10.04 11.02 8.62
N ALA A 368 -9.93 11.84 7.58
CA ALA A 368 -10.99 12.68 7.07
C ALA A 368 -11.24 12.39 5.59
N ARG A 369 -12.43 12.77 5.12
CA ARG A 369 -12.85 12.68 3.72
C ARG A 369 -13.48 14.00 3.31
N ALA A 370 -13.29 14.40 2.05
CA ALA A 370 -13.97 15.53 1.43
C ALA A 370 -14.17 15.25 -0.07
N ASN A 371 -14.96 16.07 -0.76
CA ASN A 371 -14.99 16.07 -2.22
C ASN A 371 -13.69 16.64 -2.81
N LEU A 372 -13.38 16.37 -4.08
CA LEU A 372 -12.16 16.89 -4.72
C LEU A 372 -12.15 18.43 -4.86
N ASP A 373 -13.30 19.09 -4.72
CA ASP A 373 -13.43 20.55 -4.67
C ASP A 373 -13.38 21.11 -3.24
N GLY A 374 -13.19 20.25 -2.23
CA GLY A 374 -13.11 20.62 -0.82
C GLY A 374 -14.45 20.66 -0.08
N SER A 375 -15.59 20.49 -0.76
CA SER A 375 -16.89 20.45 -0.08
C SER A 375 -17.08 19.15 0.71
N ASP A 376 -18.09 19.12 1.59
CA ASP A 376 -18.49 17.95 2.37
C ASP A 376 -17.33 17.31 3.17
N CYS A 377 -16.47 18.14 3.74
CA CYS A 377 -15.40 17.68 4.61
C CYS A 377 -15.96 17.08 5.91
N GLU A 378 -15.64 15.82 6.19
CA GLU A 378 -16.08 15.06 7.36
C GLU A 378 -14.95 14.27 7.99
N ILE A 379 -15.04 14.04 9.30
CA ILE A 379 -14.14 13.17 10.04
C ILE A 379 -14.70 11.74 10.01
N LEU A 380 -14.00 10.83 9.33
CA LEU A 380 -14.34 9.41 9.33
C LEU A 380 -13.94 8.74 10.64
N ARG A 381 -12.80 9.16 11.21
CA ARG A 381 -12.27 8.61 12.46
C ARG A 381 -11.36 9.59 13.16
N ALA A 382 -11.51 9.71 14.48
CA ALA A 382 -10.66 10.53 15.34
C ALA A 382 -9.91 9.66 16.35
N TYR A 383 -8.71 10.09 16.73
CA TYR A 383 -7.86 9.49 17.74
C TYR A 383 -7.36 10.57 18.69
N SER A 384 -7.37 10.26 19.99
CA SER A 384 -6.89 11.14 21.05
C SER A 384 -5.76 10.49 21.85
N GLY A 385 -4.79 11.29 22.32
CA GLY A 385 -3.71 10.85 23.21
C GLY A 385 -2.34 10.79 22.53
N THR A 386 -1.29 10.52 23.33
CA THR A 386 0.09 10.52 22.85
C THR A 386 0.35 9.33 21.91
N GLY A 387 0.81 9.59 20.70
CA GLY A 387 1.15 8.55 19.73
C GLY A 387 1.92 9.09 18.53
N GLU A 388 2.70 8.23 17.89
CA GLU A 388 3.47 8.58 16.69
C GLU A 388 2.58 8.72 15.45
N GLY A 389 3.07 9.51 14.49
CA GLY A 389 2.39 9.92 13.28
C GLY A 389 2.25 8.89 12.17
N PHE A 390 1.19 9.10 11.39
CA PHE A 390 0.64 8.18 10.40
C PHE A 390 1.22 8.38 9.00
N ALA A 391 1.30 7.28 8.25
CA ALA A 391 1.13 7.31 6.81
C ALA A 391 -0.04 6.43 6.41
N PHE A 392 -0.70 6.79 5.31
CA PHE A 392 -1.74 5.97 4.70
C PHE A 392 -1.63 6.05 3.18
N GLY A 393 -2.11 5.00 2.54
CA GLY A 393 -2.39 4.95 1.11
C GLY A 393 -3.80 4.43 0.94
N LEU A 394 -4.45 4.87 -0.14
CA LEU A 394 -5.72 4.27 -0.53
C LEU A 394 -5.41 3.09 -1.43
N PHE A 395 -6.15 2.01 -1.22
CA PHE A 395 -6.22 0.92 -2.18
C PHE A 395 -7.61 1.00 -2.80
N LEU A 396 -7.68 1.46 -4.04
CA LEU A 396 -8.91 1.73 -4.76
C LEU A 396 -8.93 0.80 -5.95
N ARG A 397 -9.73 -0.27 -5.86
CA ARG A 397 -10.02 -1.15 -7.00
C ARG A 397 -11.47 -1.02 -7.40
#